data_AF-T5AH99-F1
#
_entry.id   AF-T5AH99-F1
#
_cell.length_a   1.000
_cell.length_b   1.000
_cell.length_c   1.000
_cell.angle_alpha   90.00
_cell.angle_beta   90.00
_cell.angle_gamma   90.00
#
_symmetry.space_group_name_H-M   'P 1'
#
loop_
_entity.id
_entity.type
_entity.pdbx_description
1 polymer ?
#
loop_
_entity_poly.entity_id
_entity_poly.type
_entity_poly.pdbx_seq_one_letter_code
_entity_poly.pdbx_strand_id
1 'polypeptide(L)'
;MAWYTNLAMAITQRLGWLRGSIFKHMLPSKWAYRTQTTPTMSHGKPLLPAPLDRFSIHGPNGTHFCLVTNPAGCSLSNAKGGPWGRGLFQLHIARALAAQLAVAVEQIHDKKFIHGDLHLANVLLHLPSGLDHLSEEQLYNKFGAPEAKAVIRLDGKPIPPNVPSHAIRPIRLSKPSKDIVLSDAKVLLVDFGAAFRPLEESSLHFYTPREVGPPEARFEPTTGPSFASDIWTLACTIFAILGRRSLFNGTISFQYDIRDEMTTQQVDALGCLPPEW
;
A
#
# COMPACT_ATOMS: atom_id res chain seq x y z
N MET A 1 23.76 -0.31 0.29
CA MET A 1 23.64 -1.01 -1.03
C MET A 1 23.57 -2.54 -0.96
N ALA A 2 24.36 -3.21 -0.10
CA ALA A 2 24.36 -4.68 0.00
C ALA A 2 23.00 -5.27 0.41
N TRP A 3 22.33 -4.68 1.41
CA TRP A 3 21.01 -5.12 1.87
C TRP A 3 19.93 -5.04 0.81
N TYR A 4 19.90 -3.97 0.02
CA TYR A 4 18.98 -3.83 -1.12
C TYR A 4 19.17 -4.93 -2.16
N THR A 5 20.43 -5.29 -2.43
CA THR A 5 20.77 -6.38 -3.35
C THR A 5 20.34 -7.74 -2.78
N ASN A 6 20.61 -7.98 -1.49
CA ASN A 6 20.23 -9.21 -0.81
C ASN A 6 18.71 -9.37 -0.70
N LEU A 7 17.99 -8.28 -0.43
CA LEU A 7 16.53 -8.26 -0.39
C LEU A 7 15.94 -8.58 -1.76
N ALA A 8 16.46 -7.95 -2.82
CA ALA A 8 16.09 -8.27 -4.20
C ALA A 8 16.39 -9.74 -4.55
N MET A 9 17.52 -10.30 -4.11
CA MET A 9 17.84 -11.73 -4.29
C MET A 9 16.87 -12.64 -3.53
N ALA A 10 16.57 -12.35 -2.25
CA ALA A 10 15.65 -13.15 -1.44
C ALA A 10 14.24 -13.19 -2.05
N ILE A 11 13.78 -12.05 -2.58
CA ILE A 11 12.47 -11.94 -3.25
C ILE A 11 12.48 -12.65 -4.61
N THR A 12 13.52 -12.47 -5.41
CA THR A 12 13.63 -13.13 -6.72
C THR A 12 13.77 -14.65 -6.61
N GLN A 13 14.48 -15.17 -5.60
CA GLN A 13 14.55 -16.61 -5.31
C GLN A 13 13.16 -17.19 -4.99
N ARG A 14 12.36 -16.51 -4.17
CA ARG A 14 10.97 -16.93 -3.88
C ARG A 14 10.03 -16.77 -5.08
N LEU A 15 10.31 -15.81 -5.96
CA LEU A 15 9.50 -15.56 -7.14
C LEU A 15 9.84 -16.51 -8.31
N GLY A 16 10.99 -17.18 -8.31
CA GLY A 16 11.41 -18.26 -9.23
C GLY A 16 11.50 -17.92 -10.72
N TRP A 17 10.84 -16.85 -11.17
CA TRP A 17 10.60 -16.52 -12.58
C TRP A 17 10.72 -15.03 -12.93
N LEU A 18 10.89 -14.14 -11.94
CA LEU A 18 11.35 -12.76 -12.18
C LEU A 18 12.86 -12.74 -12.47
N ARG A 19 13.31 -13.60 -13.39
CA ARG A 19 14.66 -13.60 -13.90
C ARG A 19 14.84 -12.35 -14.76
N GLY A 20 15.29 -11.27 -14.13
CA GLY A 20 16.33 -10.43 -14.71
C GLY A 20 15.95 -9.15 -15.45
N SER A 21 14.69 -8.69 -15.45
CA SER A 21 14.36 -7.35 -15.99
C SER A 21 13.94 -6.38 -14.90
N ILE A 22 12.79 -6.60 -14.25
CA ILE A 22 12.18 -5.63 -13.33
C ILE A 22 13.09 -5.26 -12.15
N PHE A 23 13.66 -6.24 -11.44
CA PHE A 23 14.57 -5.95 -10.32
C PHE A 23 15.97 -5.49 -10.72
N LYS A 24 16.45 -5.83 -11.94
CA LYS A 24 17.76 -5.35 -12.43
C LYS A 24 17.72 -3.86 -12.80
N HIS A 25 16.54 -3.33 -13.11
CA HIS A 25 16.31 -1.91 -13.37
C HIS A 25 16.01 -1.11 -12.07
N MET A 26 15.71 -1.79 -10.96
CA MET A 26 15.46 -1.18 -9.64
C MET A 26 16.73 -0.94 -8.80
N LEU A 27 17.90 -1.39 -9.25
CA LEU A 27 19.18 -1.10 -8.57
C LEU A 27 19.60 0.36 -8.84
N PRO A 28 20.03 1.13 -7.81
CA PRO A 28 20.38 2.56 -7.93
C PRO A 28 21.38 2.92 -9.05
N SER A 29 22.20 1.97 -9.51
CA SER A 29 23.27 2.19 -10.49
C SER A 29 22.84 2.20 -11.96
N LYS A 30 21.54 2.06 -12.29
CA LYS A 30 21.06 2.01 -13.69
C LYS A 30 19.94 3.00 -14.07
N TRP A 31 19.71 4.04 -13.28
CA TRP A 31 18.74 5.11 -13.61
C TRP A 31 19.29 6.12 -14.64
N ALA A 32 20.05 5.65 -15.63
CA ALA A 32 20.43 6.45 -16.79
C ALA A 32 19.22 6.53 -17.74
N TYR A 33 18.73 7.76 -17.92
CA TYR A 33 17.65 8.19 -18.80
C TYR A 33 17.40 7.24 -19.99
N ARG A 34 16.30 6.48 -19.95
CA ARG A 34 15.73 5.87 -21.14
C ARG A 34 14.65 6.81 -21.68
N THR A 35 14.90 7.32 -22.88
CA THR A 35 13.93 8.11 -23.66
C THR A 35 12.75 7.25 -24.10
N GLN A 36 11.61 7.94 -24.22
CA GLN A 36 10.26 7.45 -24.44
C GLN A 36 10.14 6.26 -25.41
N THR A 37 9.54 5.19 -24.92
CA THR A 37 8.62 4.36 -25.71
C THR A 37 7.27 4.43 -25.04
N THR A 38 6.34 5.15 -25.65
CA THR A 38 4.92 5.15 -25.31
C THR A 38 4.41 3.71 -25.33
N PRO A 39 3.94 3.14 -24.20
CA PRO A 39 3.19 1.90 -24.27
C PRO A 39 1.80 2.25 -24.81
N THR A 40 1.55 1.75 -26.02
CA THR A 40 0.23 1.52 -26.59
C THR A 40 -0.81 1.16 -25.52
N MET A 41 -1.98 1.81 -25.59
CA MET A 41 -3.14 1.59 -24.73
C MET A 41 -3.29 0.13 -24.28
N SER A 42 -2.96 -0.16 -23.03
CA SER A 42 -3.20 -1.51 -22.48
C SER A 42 -4.69 -1.64 -22.14
N HIS A 43 -5.35 -2.66 -22.66
CA HIS A 43 -6.74 -3.04 -22.37
C HIS A 43 -6.98 -3.50 -20.90
N GLY A 44 -6.28 -2.92 -19.91
CA GLY A 44 -6.35 -3.26 -18.48
C GLY A 44 -6.89 -2.10 -17.63
N LYS A 45 -7.42 -2.42 -16.44
CA LYS A 45 -7.81 -1.39 -15.46
C LYS A 45 -6.60 -0.57 -15.02
N PRO A 46 -6.75 0.75 -14.76
CA PRO A 46 -5.64 1.60 -14.34
C PRO A 46 -5.08 1.14 -12.99
N LEU A 47 -3.76 1.24 -12.83
CA LEU A 47 -3.08 0.84 -11.59
C LEU A 47 -3.01 1.97 -10.56
N LEU A 48 -3.27 3.20 -10.99
CA LEU A 48 -3.26 4.42 -10.17
C LEU A 48 -4.65 5.08 -10.24
N PRO A 49 -5.17 5.65 -9.14
CA PRO A 49 -6.44 6.36 -9.14
C PRO A 49 -6.30 7.65 -9.96
N ALA A 50 -7.38 7.98 -10.68
CA ALA A 50 -7.54 9.27 -11.32
C ALA A 50 -8.62 10.06 -10.55
N PRO A 51 -8.31 11.28 -10.08
CA PRO A 51 -9.35 12.18 -9.60
C PRO A 51 -10.41 12.42 -10.67
N LEU A 52 -11.66 12.15 -10.34
CA LEU A 52 -12.81 12.44 -11.20
C LEU A 52 -13.31 13.87 -10.97
N ASP A 53 -13.22 14.34 -9.72
CA ASP A 53 -13.63 15.68 -9.33
C ASP A 53 -12.88 16.13 -8.06
N ARG A 54 -12.85 17.43 -7.83
CA ARG A 54 -12.30 18.08 -6.64
C ARG A 54 -13.17 19.28 -6.25
N PHE A 55 -13.56 19.32 -4.99
CA PHE A 55 -14.38 20.41 -4.46
C PHE A 55 -14.10 20.61 -2.98
N SER A 56 -14.64 21.68 -2.41
CA SER A 56 -14.55 21.96 -0.98
C SER A 56 -15.94 22.01 -0.37
N ILE A 57 -16.12 21.39 0.79
CA ILE A 57 -17.34 21.49 1.59
C ILE A 57 -17.06 22.41 2.78
N HIS A 58 -17.87 23.45 2.94
CA HIS A 58 -17.86 24.28 4.14
C HIS A 58 -18.84 23.71 5.16
N GLY A 59 -18.32 23.38 6.35
CA GLY A 59 -19.09 22.82 7.44
C GLY A 59 -18.81 23.52 8.77
N PRO A 60 -19.50 23.10 9.85
CA PRO A 60 -19.33 23.69 11.18
C PRO A 60 -17.92 23.52 11.76
N ASN A 61 -17.12 22.59 11.23
CA ASN A 61 -15.73 22.35 11.64
C ASN A 61 -14.69 23.01 10.71
N GLY A 62 -15.14 23.84 9.76
CA GLY A 62 -14.27 24.51 8.79
C GLY A 62 -14.47 24.01 7.37
N THR A 63 -13.44 24.19 6.55
CA THR A 63 -13.45 23.82 5.13
C THR A 63 -12.77 22.49 4.93
N HIS A 64 -13.47 21.56 4.28
CA HIS A 64 -12.99 20.21 3.99
C HIS A 64 -12.74 20.08 2.48
N PHE A 65 -11.49 19.80 2.10
CA PHE A 65 -11.15 19.49 0.71
C PHE A 65 -11.56 18.06 0.39
N CYS A 66 -12.26 17.87 -0.72
CA CYS A 66 -12.82 16.60 -1.14
C CYS A 66 -12.27 16.19 -2.51
N LEU A 67 -11.85 14.93 -2.60
CA LEU A 67 -11.38 14.30 -3.82
C LEU A 67 -12.30 13.14 -4.18
N VAL A 68 -12.81 13.13 -5.41
CA VAL A 68 -13.66 12.05 -5.91
C VAL A 68 -12.82 11.11 -6.76
N THR A 69 -12.91 9.81 -6.50
CA THR A 69 -12.24 8.76 -7.28
C THR A 69 -13.21 7.61 -7.53
N ASN A 70 -12.88 6.75 -8.50
CA ASN A 70 -13.65 5.52 -8.71
C ASN A 70 -13.62 4.65 -7.44
N PRO A 71 -14.75 4.04 -7.06
CA PRO A 71 -14.79 3.19 -5.89
C PRO A 71 -13.88 1.96 -6.10
N ALA A 72 -13.19 1.57 -5.04
CA ALA A 72 -12.31 0.41 -5.01
C ALA A 72 -12.83 -0.64 -4.01
N GLY A 73 -12.34 -1.86 -4.16
CA GLY A 73 -12.62 -2.98 -3.28
C GLY A 73 -11.81 -2.90 -2.00
N CYS A 74 -11.75 -4.01 -1.28
CA CYS A 74 -10.95 -4.06 -0.06
C CYS A 74 -9.44 -4.00 -0.35
N SER A 75 -8.68 -3.56 0.66
CA SER A 75 -7.23 -3.66 0.64
C SER A 75 -6.76 -5.11 0.63
N LEU A 76 -5.54 -5.36 0.14
CA LEU A 76 -4.90 -6.67 0.23
C LEU A 76 -4.71 -7.09 1.69
N SER A 77 -4.49 -6.14 2.59
CA SER A 77 -4.47 -6.37 4.04
C SER A 77 -5.81 -6.94 4.53
N ASN A 78 -6.93 -6.29 4.19
CA ASN A 78 -8.26 -6.78 4.57
C ASN A 78 -8.59 -8.14 3.94
N ALA A 79 -8.22 -8.37 2.67
CA ALA A 79 -8.40 -9.67 2.02
C ALA A 79 -7.65 -10.80 2.76
N LYS A 80 -6.50 -10.51 3.38
CA LYS A 80 -5.75 -11.47 4.19
C LYS A 80 -6.26 -11.60 5.63
N GLY A 81 -7.28 -10.84 6.03
CA GLY A 81 -7.87 -10.85 7.37
C GLY A 81 -7.47 -9.67 8.26
N GLY A 82 -6.96 -8.58 7.67
CA GLY A 82 -6.51 -7.38 8.39
C GLY A 82 -5.10 -7.50 8.97
N PRO A 83 -4.70 -6.60 9.89
CA PRO A 83 -3.34 -6.52 10.43
C PRO A 83 -2.85 -7.81 11.10
N TRP A 84 -3.75 -8.60 11.69
CA TRP A 84 -3.43 -9.89 12.32
C TRP A 84 -3.81 -11.10 11.45
N GLY A 85 -4.32 -10.83 10.25
CA GLY A 85 -4.77 -11.83 9.31
C GLY A 85 -3.62 -12.67 8.76
N ARG A 86 -3.85 -13.98 8.64
CA ARG A 86 -2.86 -14.95 8.13
C ARG A 86 -3.32 -15.62 6.83
N GLY A 87 -4.19 -14.94 6.07
CA GLY A 87 -4.71 -15.40 4.80
C GLY A 87 -3.62 -15.47 3.71
N LEU A 88 -3.79 -16.41 2.79
CA LEU A 88 -2.89 -16.62 1.66
C LEU A 88 -3.69 -16.48 0.37
N PHE A 89 -3.16 -15.72 -0.57
CA PHE A 89 -3.65 -15.78 -1.94
C PHE A 89 -3.16 -17.07 -2.58
N GLN A 90 -3.93 -17.61 -3.54
CA GLN A 90 -3.41 -18.65 -4.41
C GLN A 90 -2.17 -18.13 -5.15
N LEU A 91 -1.16 -18.98 -5.36
CA LEU A 91 0.15 -18.52 -5.83
C LEU A 91 0.10 -17.74 -7.16
N HIS A 92 -0.73 -18.18 -8.11
CA HIS A 92 -0.87 -17.50 -9.40
C HIS A 92 -1.54 -16.11 -9.25
N ILE A 93 -2.47 -15.97 -8.30
CA ILE A 93 -3.09 -14.69 -7.93
C ILE A 93 -2.06 -13.78 -7.28
N ALA A 94 -1.32 -14.29 -6.29
CA ALA A 94 -0.28 -13.55 -5.59
C ALA A 94 0.77 -12.98 -6.56
N ARG A 95 1.18 -13.79 -7.55
CA ARG A 95 2.10 -13.35 -8.61
C ARG A 95 1.51 -12.25 -9.48
N ALA A 96 0.25 -12.37 -9.90
CA ALA A 96 -0.43 -11.34 -10.68
C ALA A 96 -0.54 -10.01 -9.91
N LEU A 97 -0.87 -10.05 -8.62
CA LEU A 97 -0.95 -8.88 -7.76
C LEU A 97 0.43 -8.21 -7.57
N ALA A 98 1.45 -9.01 -7.26
CA ALA A 98 2.82 -8.53 -7.07
C ALA A 98 3.40 -7.89 -8.34
N ALA A 99 3.17 -8.51 -9.51
CA ALA A 99 3.61 -7.97 -10.79
C ALA A 99 2.96 -6.62 -11.11
N GLN A 100 1.64 -6.50 -10.90
CA GLN A 100 0.95 -5.23 -11.13
C GLN A 100 1.38 -4.13 -10.13
N LEU A 101 1.62 -4.48 -8.86
CA LEU A 101 2.14 -3.52 -7.89
C LEU A 101 3.52 -2.98 -8.30
N ALA A 102 4.41 -3.85 -8.78
CA ALA A 102 5.71 -3.41 -9.29
C ALA A 102 5.58 -2.43 -10.48
N VAL A 103 4.66 -2.70 -11.41
CA VAL A 103 4.37 -1.79 -12.54
C VAL A 103 3.74 -0.48 -12.05
N ALA A 104 2.89 -0.50 -11.03
CA ALA A 104 2.32 0.71 -10.44
C ALA A 104 3.41 1.62 -9.84
N VAL A 105 4.38 1.02 -9.13
CA VAL A 105 5.53 1.74 -8.55
C VAL A 105 6.45 2.29 -9.64
N GLU A 106 6.71 1.53 -10.70
CA GLU A 106 7.46 2.01 -11.87
C GLU A 106 6.79 3.26 -12.48
N GLN A 107 5.46 3.25 -12.66
CA GLN A 107 4.73 4.39 -13.23
C GLN A 107 4.84 5.68 -12.39
N ILE A 108 4.90 5.59 -11.05
CA ILE A 108 5.05 6.77 -10.20
C ILE A 108 6.51 7.25 -10.16
N HIS A 109 7.47 6.32 -10.16
CA HIS A 109 8.92 6.63 -10.21
C HIS A 109 9.30 7.30 -11.54
N ASP A 110 8.70 6.87 -12.66
CA ASP A 110 8.85 7.51 -13.97
C ASP A 110 8.40 8.98 -13.95
N LYS A 111 7.36 9.29 -13.17
CA LYS A 111 6.86 10.64 -12.91
C LYS A 111 7.64 11.41 -11.85
N LYS A 112 8.74 10.84 -11.36
CA LYS A 112 9.65 11.40 -10.35
C LYS A 112 9.06 11.52 -8.94
N PHE A 113 7.98 10.79 -8.66
CA PHE A 113 7.41 10.67 -7.33
C PHE A 113 7.84 9.38 -6.66
N ILE A 114 7.95 9.43 -5.34
CA ILE A 114 7.86 8.24 -4.50
C ILE A 114 6.49 8.21 -3.82
N HIS A 115 6.00 7.03 -3.47
CA HIS A 115 4.77 6.88 -2.71
C HIS A 115 4.97 7.20 -1.24
N GLY A 116 6.09 6.77 -0.64
CA GLY A 116 6.46 7.10 0.75
C GLY A 116 5.67 6.36 1.84
N ASP A 117 4.74 5.48 1.46
CA ASP A 117 3.90 4.70 2.39
C ASP A 117 3.35 3.40 1.76
N LEU A 118 4.22 2.61 1.13
CA LEU A 118 3.83 1.36 0.47
C LEU A 118 3.65 0.23 1.48
N HIS A 119 2.42 -0.25 1.63
CA HIS A 119 2.07 -1.46 2.38
C HIS A 119 0.74 -2.05 1.90
N LEU A 120 0.41 -3.26 2.36
CA LEU A 120 -0.78 -4.00 1.93
C LEU A 120 -2.12 -3.28 2.15
N ALA A 121 -2.20 -2.27 3.02
CA ALA A 121 -3.44 -1.54 3.25
C ALA A 121 -3.68 -0.45 2.17
N ASN A 122 -2.61 0.06 1.56
CA ASN A 122 -2.64 1.06 0.49
C ASN A 122 -2.68 0.42 -0.92
N VAL A 123 -2.75 -0.91 -0.99
CA VAL A 123 -2.99 -1.65 -2.24
C VAL A 123 -4.40 -2.20 -2.20
N LEU A 124 -5.30 -1.63 -2.99
CA LEU A 124 -6.68 -2.07 -3.10
C LEU A 124 -6.87 -3.01 -4.29
N LEU A 125 -7.92 -3.83 -4.23
CA LEU A 125 -8.45 -4.50 -5.41
C LEU A 125 -9.40 -3.56 -6.14
N HIS A 126 -9.43 -3.59 -7.47
CA HIS A 126 -10.52 -2.98 -8.20
C HIS A 126 -11.84 -3.67 -7.84
N LEU A 127 -12.93 -2.91 -7.81
CA LEU A 127 -14.25 -3.52 -7.70
C LEU A 127 -14.54 -4.39 -8.93
N PRO A 128 -15.26 -5.52 -8.76
CA PRO A 128 -15.77 -6.29 -9.87
C PRO A 128 -16.61 -5.40 -10.79
N SER A 129 -16.52 -5.65 -12.10
CA SER A 129 -17.35 -4.94 -13.09
C SER A 129 -18.84 -5.07 -12.75
N GLY A 130 -19.60 -3.99 -12.92
CA GLY A 130 -21.05 -3.98 -12.79
C GLY A 130 -21.63 -3.30 -11.56
N LEU A 131 -20.82 -2.74 -10.65
CA LEU A 131 -21.36 -1.86 -9.61
C LEU A 131 -22.01 -0.62 -10.23
N ASP A 132 -21.40 -0.07 -11.28
CA ASP A 132 -21.91 1.08 -12.04
C ASP A 132 -23.21 0.79 -12.81
N HIS A 133 -23.65 -0.47 -12.85
CA HIS A 133 -24.90 -0.89 -13.51
C HIS A 133 -26.01 -1.22 -12.50
N LEU A 134 -25.73 -1.15 -11.20
CA LEU A 134 -26.75 -1.32 -10.18
C LEU A 134 -27.48 -0.01 -9.93
N SER A 135 -28.80 -0.04 -9.86
CA SER A 135 -29.55 1.04 -9.23
C SER A 135 -29.24 1.11 -7.73
N GLU A 136 -29.54 2.24 -7.07
CA GLU A 136 -29.39 2.37 -5.62
C GLU A 136 -30.14 1.27 -4.85
N GLU A 137 -31.36 0.95 -5.29
CA GLU A 137 -32.16 -0.13 -4.72
C GLU A 137 -31.47 -1.49 -4.86
N GLN A 138 -30.91 -1.79 -6.04
CA GLN A 138 -30.17 -3.03 -6.25
C GLN A 138 -28.89 -3.09 -5.41
N LEU A 139 -28.23 -1.95 -5.20
CA LEU A 139 -27.06 -1.84 -4.34
C LEU A 139 -27.42 -2.15 -2.88
N TYR A 140 -28.51 -1.59 -2.36
CA TYR A 140 -29.00 -1.88 -1.00
C TYR A 140 -29.54 -3.30 -0.85
N ASN A 141 -30.24 -3.83 -1.86
CA ASN A 141 -30.70 -5.22 -1.85
C ASN A 141 -29.52 -6.21 -1.80
N LYS A 142 -28.41 -5.87 -2.47
CA LYS A 142 -27.21 -6.72 -2.53
C LYS A 142 -26.34 -6.61 -1.28
N PHE A 143 -26.17 -5.41 -0.72
CA PHE A 143 -25.19 -5.16 0.33
C PHE A 143 -25.77 -4.71 1.68
N GLY A 144 -27.10 -4.55 1.74
CA GLY A 144 -27.82 -4.00 2.87
C GLY A 144 -27.97 -2.49 2.79
N ALA A 145 -29.03 -1.98 3.42
CA ALA A 145 -29.24 -0.55 3.61
C ALA A 145 -28.17 0.05 4.57
N PRO A 146 -27.89 1.36 4.47
CA PRO A 146 -26.95 2.03 5.36
C PRO A 146 -27.38 1.90 6.82
N GLU A 147 -26.48 1.41 7.66
CA GLU A 147 -26.76 1.21 9.08
C GLU A 147 -26.25 2.42 9.87
N ALA A 148 -27.16 3.29 10.31
CA ALA A 148 -26.85 4.41 11.17
C ALA A 148 -26.66 3.96 12.63
N LYS A 149 -25.57 4.40 13.26
CA LYS A 149 -25.29 4.25 14.69
C LYS A 149 -25.23 5.61 15.36
N ALA A 150 -25.95 5.77 16.46
CA ALA A 150 -25.91 7.00 17.24
C ALA A 150 -24.50 7.27 17.77
N VAL A 151 -24.03 8.50 17.62
CA VAL A 151 -22.79 8.97 18.23
C VAL A 151 -23.11 9.38 19.66
N ILE A 152 -22.51 8.69 20.63
CA ILE A 152 -22.69 8.97 22.05
C ILE A 152 -21.34 9.37 22.65
N ARG A 153 -21.36 10.34 23.57
CA ARG A 153 -20.18 10.66 24.35
C ARG A 153 -20.02 9.65 25.48
N LEU A 154 -18.77 9.27 25.75
CA LEU A 154 -18.44 8.33 26.83
C LEU A 154 -18.78 8.89 28.23
N ASP A 155 -18.79 10.21 28.37
CA ASP A 155 -19.18 10.90 29.61
C ASP A 155 -20.70 11.14 29.74
N GLY A 156 -21.50 10.65 28.80
CA GLY A 156 -22.96 10.77 28.80
C GLY A 156 -23.50 12.18 28.54
N LYS A 157 -22.64 13.18 28.31
CA LYS A 157 -23.07 14.56 28.05
C LYS A 157 -23.64 14.71 26.62
N PRO A 158 -24.36 15.81 26.33
CA PRO A 158 -24.80 16.10 24.97
C PRO A 158 -23.65 16.22 23.99
N ILE A 159 -23.85 15.73 22.76
CA ILE A 159 -22.92 15.93 21.65
C ILE A 159 -22.85 17.43 21.30
N PRO A 160 -21.64 17.98 21.08
CA PRO A 160 -21.50 19.34 20.58
C PRO A 160 -22.18 19.51 19.20
N PRO A 161 -22.64 20.72 18.84
CA PRO A 161 -23.32 20.97 17.58
C PRO A 161 -22.47 20.69 16.34
N ASN A 162 -21.15 20.63 16.49
CA ASN A 162 -20.20 20.35 15.42
C ASN A 162 -19.86 18.86 15.27
N VAL A 163 -20.48 17.97 16.06
CA VAL A 163 -20.33 16.52 15.97
C VAL A 163 -21.60 15.90 15.35
N PRO A 164 -21.49 15.06 14.31
CA PRO A 164 -22.65 14.37 13.74
C PRO A 164 -23.39 13.52 14.78
N SER A 165 -24.72 13.52 14.73
CA SER A 165 -25.55 12.72 15.64
C SER A 165 -25.49 11.22 15.36
N HIS A 166 -25.14 10.84 14.13
CA HIS A 166 -25.03 9.46 13.69
C HIS A 166 -23.79 9.25 12.83
N ALA A 167 -23.22 8.05 12.92
CA ALA A 167 -22.21 7.55 12.01
C ALA A 167 -22.80 6.41 11.19
N ILE A 168 -22.47 6.35 9.89
CA ILE A 168 -22.90 5.24 9.02
C ILE A 168 -21.85 4.14 9.08
N ARG A 169 -22.27 2.91 9.39
CA ARG A 169 -21.35 1.76 9.36
C ARG A 169 -20.92 1.51 7.91
N PRO A 170 -19.61 1.38 7.64
CA PRO A 170 -19.14 1.09 6.29
C PRO A 170 -19.66 -0.26 5.79
N ILE A 171 -20.05 -0.27 4.52
CA ILE A 171 -20.34 -1.47 3.74
C ILE A 171 -19.08 -2.34 3.64
N ARG A 172 -19.22 -3.66 3.84
CA ARG A 172 -18.11 -4.61 3.70
C ARG A 172 -18.05 -5.17 2.29
N LEU A 173 -17.33 -4.49 1.40
CA LEU A 173 -17.05 -4.95 0.02
C LEU A 173 -15.86 -5.93 -0.05
N SER A 174 -15.53 -6.61 1.05
CA SER A 174 -14.31 -7.42 1.15
C SER A 174 -14.50 -8.84 0.64
N LYS A 175 -13.53 -9.33 -0.15
CA LYS A 175 -13.40 -10.75 -0.47
C LYS A 175 -12.20 -11.34 0.26
N PRO A 176 -12.35 -12.47 0.97
CA PRO A 176 -11.21 -13.18 1.54
C PRO A 176 -10.21 -13.58 0.45
N SER A 177 -8.93 -13.61 0.80
CA SER A 177 -7.80 -13.93 -0.09
C SER A 177 -7.94 -15.25 -0.84
N LYS A 178 -8.59 -16.25 -0.21
CA LYS A 178 -8.89 -17.56 -0.79
C LYS A 178 -9.97 -17.54 -1.89
N ASP A 179 -10.83 -16.52 -1.87
CA ASP A 179 -12.01 -16.41 -2.76
C ASP A 179 -11.75 -15.44 -3.92
N ILE A 180 -10.54 -14.87 -4.02
CA ILE A 180 -10.14 -14.00 -5.13
C ILE A 180 -9.70 -14.87 -6.30
N VAL A 181 -10.38 -14.65 -7.43
CA VAL A 181 -10.08 -15.27 -8.73
C VAL A 181 -9.21 -14.34 -9.59
N LEU A 182 -8.58 -14.89 -10.62
CA LEU A 182 -7.61 -14.15 -11.44
C LEU A 182 -8.22 -12.95 -12.18
N SER A 183 -9.48 -13.03 -12.59
CA SER A 183 -10.21 -11.92 -13.22
C SER A 183 -10.35 -10.71 -12.28
N ASP A 184 -10.46 -10.97 -10.98
CA ASP A 184 -10.65 -9.96 -9.92
C ASP A 184 -9.31 -9.48 -9.35
N ALA A 185 -8.21 -10.16 -9.67
CA ALA A 185 -6.87 -9.85 -9.18
C ALA A 185 -6.27 -8.64 -9.92
N LYS A 186 -6.93 -7.48 -9.80
CA LYS A 186 -6.52 -6.20 -10.38
C LYS A 186 -6.23 -5.22 -9.27
N VAL A 187 -4.98 -4.74 -9.18
CA VAL A 187 -4.59 -3.81 -8.11
C VAL A 187 -4.88 -2.37 -8.48
N LEU A 188 -5.14 -1.56 -7.46
CA LEU A 188 -5.16 -0.12 -7.50
C LEU A 188 -4.30 0.37 -6.31
N LEU A 189 -3.19 1.04 -6.62
CA LEU A 189 -2.33 1.65 -5.60
C LEU A 189 -2.92 3.00 -5.20
N VAL A 190 -3.25 3.20 -3.93
CA VAL A 190 -3.96 4.38 -3.42
C VAL A 190 -3.20 5.04 -2.27
N ASP A 191 -3.75 6.14 -1.78
CA ASP A 191 -3.22 6.92 -0.65
C ASP A 191 -1.84 7.56 -0.92
N PHE A 192 -1.89 8.61 -1.73
CA PHE A 192 -0.72 9.44 -2.07
C PHE A 192 -0.49 10.56 -1.05
N GLY A 193 -1.05 10.47 0.18
CA GLY A 193 -0.90 11.51 1.20
C GLY A 193 0.54 11.72 1.68
N ALA A 194 1.38 10.70 1.56
CA ALA A 194 2.81 10.74 1.87
C ALA A 194 3.71 10.87 0.62
N ALA A 195 3.12 10.97 -0.57
CA ALA A 195 3.87 10.98 -1.82
C ALA A 195 4.47 12.36 -2.11
N PHE A 196 5.73 12.38 -2.56
CA PHE A 196 6.43 13.63 -2.93
C PHE A 196 7.52 13.36 -3.96
N ARG A 197 8.09 14.43 -4.53
CA ARG A 197 9.24 14.34 -5.44
C ARG A 197 10.55 14.53 -4.68
N PRO A 198 11.35 13.49 -4.40
CA PRO A 198 12.54 13.61 -3.56
C PRO A 198 13.68 14.45 -4.19
N LEU A 199 13.57 14.79 -5.47
CA LEU A 199 14.52 15.68 -6.16
C LEU A 199 14.11 17.16 -6.12
N GLU A 200 12.85 17.46 -5.75
CA GLU A 200 12.28 18.82 -5.74
C GLU A 200 11.85 19.24 -4.32
N GLU A 201 11.52 18.27 -3.47
CA GLU A 201 10.95 18.47 -2.14
C GLU A 201 11.76 17.70 -1.10
N SER A 202 11.91 18.29 0.09
CA SER A 202 12.57 17.64 1.22
C SER A 202 11.53 17.18 2.26
N SER A 203 11.50 15.88 2.53
CA SER A 203 10.84 15.30 3.70
C SER A 203 11.88 14.52 4.49
N LEU A 204 11.85 14.61 5.83
CA LEU A 204 12.66 13.76 6.71
C LEU A 204 11.80 12.67 7.38
N HIS A 205 10.51 12.62 7.05
CA HIS A 205 9.56 11.77 7.74
C HIS A 205 9.23 10.52 6.93
N PHE A 206 9.40 9.36 7.56
CA PHE A 206 8.98 8.07 7.03
C PHE A 206 7.62 7.71 7.63
N TYR A 207 6.59 7.65 6.79
CA TYR A 207 5.22 7.32 7.20
C TYR A 207 4.96 5.80 7.20
N THR A 208 5.81 5.03 6.53
CA THR A 208 5.69 3.59 6.37
C THR A 208 5.55 2.85 7.70
N PRO A 209 4.67 1.82 7.80
CA PRO A 209 4.64 0.92 8.93
C PRO A 209 6.02 0.29 9.19
N ARG A 210 6.34 0.07 10.46
CA ARG A 210 7.69 -0.29 10.92
C ARG A 210 8.17 -1.63 10.33
N GLU A 211 7.25 -2.54 10.06
CA GLU A 211 7.51 -3.87 9.49
C GLU A 211 8.00 -3.82 8.04
N VAL A 212 7.71 -2.73 7.33
CA VAL A 212 8.13 -2.52 5.94
C VAL A 212 9.08 -1.33 5.82
N GLY A 213 9.36 -0.65 6.94
CA GLY A 213 10.23 0.52 6.99
C GLY A 213 11.63 0.19 6.50
N PRO A 214 12.23 1.07 5.68
CA PRO A 214 13.58 0.89 5.20
C PRO A 214 14.61 1.15 6.32
N PRO A 215 15.79 0.52 6.26
CA PRO A 215 16.79 0.63 7.32
C PRO A 215 17.33 2.06 7.48
N GLU A 216 17.44 2.84 6.40
CA GLU A 216 17.89 4.23 6.48
C GLU A 216 16.97 5.11 7.36
N ALA A 217 15.69 4.75 7.53
CA ALA A 217 14.79 5.45 8.44
C ALA A 217 15.27 5.42 9.90
N ARG A 218 16.12 4.45 10.25
CA ARG A 218 16.76 4.34 11.57
C ARG A 218 18.20 4.83 11.55
N PHE A 219 18.99 4.40 10.57
CA PHE A 219 20.44 4.60 10.56
C PHE A 219 20.88 5.90 9.89
N GLU A 220 20.00 6.56 9.13
CA GLU A 220 20.27 7.83 8.46
C GLU A 220 19.18 8.87 8.80
N PRO A 221 19.08 9.33 10.06
CA PRO A 221 17.99 10.21 10.51
C PRO A 221 17.98 11.60 9.83
N THR A 222 19.08 11.96 9.16
CA THR A 222 19.20 13.21 8.38
C THR A 222 18.88 13.01 6.90
N THR A 223 18.64 11.77 6.46
CA THR A 223 18.30 11.42 5.09
C THR A 223 16.80 11.15 5.00
N GLY A 224 16.13 11.84 4.09
CA GLY A 224 14.71 11.63 3.80
C GLY A 224 14.42 10.35 3.03
N PRO A 225 13.15 9.94 2.94
CA PRO A 225 12.75 8.86 2.05
C PRO A 225 13.11 9.17 0.60
N SER A 226 13.52 8.14 -0.13
CA SER A 226 14.01 8.23 -1.51
C SER A 226 13.36 7.16 -2.39
N PHE A 227 13.71 7.15 -3.69
CA PHE A 227 13.30 6.07 -4.57
C PHE A 227 13.73 4.70 -4.04
N ALA A 228 14.90 4.60 -3.40
CA ALA A 228 15.36 3.36 -2.79
C ALA A 228 14.44 2.92 -1.64
N SER A 229 14.01 3.85 -0.80
CA SER A 229 13.07 3.60 0.31
C SER A 229 11.75 2.99 -0.19
N ASP A 230 11.23 3.48 -1.31
CA ASP A 230 10.06 2.91 -1.99
C ASP A 230 10.32 1.49 -2.54
N ILE A 231 11.51 1.24 -3.10
CA ILE A 231 11.88 -0.11 -3.58
C ILE A 231 11.97 -1.10 -2.41
N TRP A 232 12.49 -0.69 -1.25
CA TRP A 232 12.51 -1.52 -0.05
C TRP A 232 11.10 -1.90 0.42
N THR A 233 10.23 -0.90 0.55
CA THR A 233 8.85 -1.09 1.02
C THR A 233 8.02 -1.90 0.01
N LEU A 234 8.23 -1.69 -1.30
CA LEU A 234 7.70 -2.53 -2.37
C LEU A 234 8.14 -3.99 -2.20
N ALA A 235 9.42 -4.23 -1.96
CA ALA A 235 9.98 -5.54 -1.77
C ALA A 235 9.33 -6.27 -0.57
N CYS A 236 9.27 -5.61 0.58
CA CYS A 236 8.60 -6.13 1.79
C CYS A 236 7.10 -6.41 1.53
N THR A 237 6.42 -5.53 0.79
CA THR A 237 5.01 -5.68 0.43
C THR A 237 4.78 -6.86 -0.50
N ILE A 238 5.61 -7.03 -1.54
CA ILE A 238 5.56 -8.21 -2.43
C ILE A 238 5.79 -9.50 -1.64
N PHE A 239 6.74 -9.51 -0.71
CA PHE A 239 6.94 -10.67 0.16
C PHE A 239 5.66 -10.98 0.96
N ALA A 240 5.00 -9.96 1.51
CA ALA A 240 3.76 -10.13 2.27
C ALA A 240 2.57 -10.57 1.39
N ILE A 241 2.53 -10.20 0.10
CA ILE A 241 1.54 -10.71 -0.87
C ILE A 241 1.74 -12.23 -1.06
N LEU A 242 2.96 -12.66 -1.31
CA LEU A 242 3.30 -14.07 -1.57
C LEU A 242 3.25 -14.94 -0.31
N GLY A 243 3.59 -14.35 0.83
CA GLY A 243 3.78 -15.02 2.10
C GLY A 243 2.56 -14.95 3.01
N ARG A 244 2.64 -15.71 4.12
CA ARG A 244 1.62 -15.71 5.17
C ARG A 244 1.75 -14.53 6.13
N ARG A 245 2.94 -13.95 6.21
CA ARG A 245 3.34 -12.86 7.11
C ARG A 245 4.18 -11.85 6.34
N SER A 246 4.34 -10.67 6.90
CA SER A 246 5.36 -9.70 6.49
C SER A 246 6.76 -10.32 6.59
N LEU A 247 7.70 -9.76 5.82
CA LEU A 247 9.10 -10.21 5.86
C LEU A 247 9.71 -10.01 7.24
N PHE A 248 9.45 -8.85 7.86
CA PHE A 248 9.79 -8.52 9.23
C PHE A 248 8.50 -8.39 10.05
N ASN A 249 8.55 -8.73 11.33
CA ASN A 249 7.38 -8.84 12.18
C ASN A 249 7.49 -7.94 13.42
N GLY A 250 6.68 -6.89 13.48
CA GLY A 250 6.62 -5.92 14.59
C GLY A 250 5.80 -6.37 15.81
N THR A 251 5.41 -7.64 15.92
CA THR A 251 4.59 -8.11 17.05
C THR A 251 5.44 -8.35 18.30
N ILE A 252 5.48 -7.33 19.16
CA ILE A 252 5.78 -7.31 20.60
C ILE A 252 6.63 -8.48 21.14
N SER A 253 7.95 -8.28 21.14
CA SER A 253 8.77 -8.74 22.25
C SER A 253 8.55 -7.82 23.44
N PHE A 254 8.07 -8.35 24.58
CA PHE A 254 7.97 -7.60 25.84
C PHE A 254 9.34 -7.32 26.49
N GLN A 255 10.45 -7.68 25.84
CA GLN A 255 11.79 -7.69 26.43
C GLN A 255 12.81 -6.75 25.76
N TYR A 256 12.54 -6.19 24.59
CA TYR A 256 13.51 -5.37 23.84
C TYR A 256 12.89 -4.10 23.23
N ASP A 257 13.71 -3.09 22.93
CA ASP A 257 13.29 -1.99 22.04
C ASP A 257 12.92 -2.64 20.71
N ILE A 258 11.65 -2.51 20.33
CA ILE A 258 11.09 -3.02 19.08
C ILE A 258 11.88 -2.58 17.83
N ARG A 259 12.68 -1.49 17.90
CA ARG A 259 13.58 -1.10 16.80
C ARG A 259 14.81 -1.99 16.69
N ASP A 260 15.35 -2.46 17.81
CA ASP A 260 16.49 -3.38 17.84
C ASP A 260 16.07 -4.76 17.33
N GLU A 261 14.82 -5.15 17.62
CA GLU A 261 14.23 -6.37 17.08
C GLU A 261 14.07 -6.30 15.56
N MET A 262 13.60 -5.18 15.00
CA MET A 262 13.53 -4.99 13.54
C MET A 262 14.91 -5.06 12.90
N THR A 263 15.90 -4.42 13.52
CA THR A 263 17.29 -4.46 13.04
C THR A 263 17.83 -5.90 13.06
N THR A 264 17.57 -6.64 14.13
CA THR A 264 17.99 -8.04 14.27
C THR A 264 17.40 -8.90 13.17
N GLN A 265 16.09 -8.78 12.92
CA GLN A 265 15.43 -9.53 11.84
C GLN A 265 15.97 -9.15 10.45
N GLN A 266 16.31 -7.87 10.23
CA GLN A 266 16.95 -7.42 8.98
C GLN A 266 18.34 -8.04 8.83
N VAL A 267 19.15 -8.07 9.89
CA VAL A 267 20.48 -8.70 9.90
C VAL A 267 20.39 -10.21 9.66
N ASP A 268 19.46 -10.90 10.34
CA ASP A 268 19.26 -12.34 10.19
C ASP A 268 18.86 -12.72 8.76
N ALA A 269 18.04 -11.87 8.11
CA ALA A 269 17.56 -12.11 6.76
C ALA A 269 18.55 -11.69 5.66
N LEU A 270 19.31 -10.60 5.87
CA LEU A 270 20.07 -9.92 4.82
C LEU A 270 21.57 -9.86 5.08
N GLY A 271 22.06 -10.35 6.22
CA GLY A 271 23.45 -10.29 6.65
C GLY A 271 23.79 -9.01 7.43
N CYS A 272 25.07 -8.89 7.82
CA CYS A 272 25.55 -7.77 8.64
C CYS A 272 25.21 -6.40 8.07
N LEU A 273 24.97 -5.44 8.97
CA LEU A 273 24.83 -4.02 8.64
C LEU A 273 26.06 -3.53 7.86
N PRO A 274 25.89 -2.57 6.93
CA PRO A 274 27.00 -1.81 6.40
C PRO A 274 27.84 -1.20 7.54
N PRO A 275 29.19 -1.15 7.45
CA PRO A 275 30.04 -0.63 8.52
C PRO A 275 29.75 0.82 8.94
N GLU A 276 29.13 1.60 8.05
CA GLU A 276 28.70 2.97 8.29
C GLU A 276 27.47 3.12 9.21
N TRP A 277 26.78 2.02 9.56
CA TRP A 277 25.54 1.98 10.34
C TRP A 277 25.70 1.31 11.71
#